data_AF-A0A931QEL9-F1
#
_entry.id   AF-A0A931QEL9-F1
#
_cell.length_a   1.000
_cell.length_b   1.000
_cell.length_c   1.000
_cell.angle_alpha   90.00
_cell.angle_beta   90.00
_cell.angle_gamma   90.00
#
_symmetry.space_group_name_H-M   'P 1'
#
loop_
_entity.id
_entity.type
_entity.pdbx_description
1 polymer ?
#
loop_
_entity_poly.entity_id
_entity_poly.type
_entity_poly.pdbx_seq_one_letter_code
_entity_poly.pdbx_strand_id
1 'polypeptide(L)'
;MKLRYVIIFILALAAITLNACTLASDVTPPPDYVAPTPMPTLGPLFPASAPSIENGAQIYAAKCAACHGDTGLGDGPDGKQLPVRVPALGLAESAQSASPAQWFKVVSQGNIERAMPPFISLTDQQRWDVVSYAMSLHITPGQIARGKSLFEANCRDCQNKFTDQEKMASLSEADLFRIIKNGNADVAAFGTNFTDEETWAVAAYLRTLTFAPPAAAGSE
;
A
#
# COMPACT_ATOMS: atom_id res chain seq x y z
N MET A 1 11.70 -65.96 -24.18
CA MET A 1 12.42 -64.69 -23.88
C MET A 1 11.50 -63.61 -23.30
N LYS A 2 10.32 -63.32 -23.88
CA LYS A 2 9.47 -62.19 -23.48
C LYS A 2 8.92 -62.23 -22.03
N LEU A 3 8.59 -63.40 -21.48
CA LEU A 3 8.01 -63.51 -20.13
C LEU A 3 9.00 -63.23 -18.98
N ARG A 4 10.29 -63.51 -19.20
CA ARG A 4 11.36 -63.27 -18.20
C ARG A 4 11.64 -61.78 -18.02
N TYR A 5 11.58 -61.00 -19.10
CA TYR A 5 11.79 -59.56 -19.03
C TYR A 5 10.63 -58.83 -18.35
N VAL A 6 9.39 -59.31 -18.50
CA VAL A 6 8.22 -58.73 -17.81
C VAL A 6 8.30 -58.96 -16.30
N ILE A 7 8.73 -60.15 -15.85
CA ILE A 7 8.89 -60.44 -14.42
C ILE A 7 10.02 -59.60 -13.80
N ILE A 8 11.14 -59.45 -14.50
CA ILE A 8 12.26 -58.60 -14.04
C ILE A 8 11.83 -57.13 -13.97
N PHE A 9 11.03 -56.64 -14.92
CA PHE A 9 10.54 -55.27 -14.92
C PHE A 9 9.55 -55.00 -13.77
N ILE A 10 8.66 -55.95 -13.45
CA ILE A 10 7.71 -55.82 -12.34
C ILE A 10 8.44 -55.86 -10.98
N LEU A 11 9.44 -56.72 -10.83
CA LEU A 11 10.24 -56.78 -9.60
C LEU A 11 11.10 -55.51 -9.40
N ALA A 12 11.63 -54.94 -10.48
CA ALA A 12 12.37 -53.68 -10.42
C ALA A 12 11.45 -52.49 -10.06
N LEU A 13 10.22 -52.44 -10.59
CA LEU A 13 9.25 -51.40 -10.24
C LEU A 13 8.80 -51.49 -8.77
N ALA A 14 8.58 -52.71 -8.26
CA ALA A 14 8.19 -52.95 -6.86
C ALA A 14 9.32 -52.60 -5.87
N ALA A 15 10.58 -52.77 -6.24
CA ALA A 15 11.72 -52.39 -5.39
C ALA A 15 11.91 -50.86 -5.28
N ILE A 16 11.46 -50.09 -6.28
CA ILE A 16 11.60 -48.63 -6.30
C ILE A 16 10.51 -47.95 -5.44
N THR A 17 9.35 -48.57 -5.23
CA THR A 17 8.24 -47.96 -4.47
C THR A 17 8.34 -48.10 -2.95
N LEU A 18 9.26 -48.91 -2.41
CA LEU A 18 9.39 -49.10 -0.95
C LEU A 18 10.37 -48.13 -0.25
N ASN A 19 11.12 -47.29 -0.99
CA ASN A 19 12.12 -46.39 -0.42
C ASN A 19 11.70 -44.90 -0.36
N ALA A 20 10.43 -44.58 -0.65
CA ALA A 20 10.00 -43.18 -0.79
C ALA A 20 9.45 -42.50 0.48
N CYS A 21 9.40 -43.19 1.64
CA CYS A 21 8.84 -42.60 2.86
C CYS A 21 9.64 -42.98 4.10
N THR A 22 10.82 -42.39 4.37
CA THR A 22 11.43 -42.35 5.73
C THR A 22 12.51 -41.26 5.90
N LEU A 23 12.46 -40.13 5.18
CA LEU A 23 13.40 -39.01 5.40
C LEU A 23 12.75 -37.70 5.86
N ALA A 24 11.55 -37.74 6.43
CA ALA A 24 11.10 -36.66 7.32
C ALA A 24 11.68 -36.94 8.71
N SER A 25 13.01 -36.80 8.84
CA SER A 25 13.64 -36.77 10.15
C SER A 25 13.08 -35.56 10.90
N ASP A 26 12.63 -35.83 12.12
CA ASP A 26 12.14 -34.87 13.09
C ASP A 26 13.23 -33.81 13.34
N VAL A 27 13.16 -32.68 12.62
CA VAL A 27 14.03 -31.53 12.84
C VAL A 27 13.49 -30.83 14.07
N THR A 28 13.91 -31.29 15.26
CA THR A 28 13.69 -30.55 16.48
C THR A 28 14.50 -29.26 16.40
N PRO A 29 13.85 -28.07 16.48
CA PRO A 29 14.57 -26.82 16.48
C PRO A 29 15.55 -26.80 17.68
N PRO A 30 16.72 -26.15 17.54
CA PRO A 30 17.64 -26.02 18.66
C PRO A 30 16.94 -25.40 19.88
N PRO A 31 17.39 -25.67 21.12
CA PRO A 31 16.73 -25.22 22.35
C PRO A 31 16.46 -23.71 22.42
N ASP A 32 17.24 -22.92 21.69
CA ASP A 32 17.15 -21.45 21.62
C ASP A 32 16.53 -20.94 20.30
N TYR A 33 15.87 -21.82 19.53
CA TYR A 33 15.13 -21.39 18.34
C TYR A 33 13.92 -20.56 18.76
N VAL A 34 14.04 -19.25 18.53
CA VAL A 34 12.89 -18.35 18.56
C VAL A 34 12.25 -18.39 17.18
N ALA A 35 11.02 -18.91 17.11
CA ALA A 35 10.25 -18.86 15.86
C ALA A 35 10.13 -17.40 15.39
N PRO A 36 10.31 -17.12 14.08
CA PRO A 36 10.10 -15.79 13.55
C PRO A 36 8.71 -15.29 13.95
N THR A 37 8.61 -14.03 14.36
CA THR A 37 7.31 -13.43 14.62
C THR A 37 6.47 -13.54 13.34
N PRO A 38 5.24 -14.09 13.41
CA PRO A 38 4.40 -14.23 12.23
C PRO A 38 4.24 -12.89 11.52
N MET A 39 4.31 -12.89 10.19
CA MET A 39 3.96 -11.69 9.42
C MET A 39 2.51 -11.29 9.76
N PRO A 40 2.23 -10.00 9.96
CA PRO A 40 0.86 -9.56 10.22
C PRO A 40 -0.06 -10.01 9.10
N THR A 41 -1.17 -10.64 9.46
CA THR A 41 -2.30 -10.80 8.54
C THR A 41 -2.81 -9.40 8.21
N LEU A 42 -2.95 -9.11 6.91
CA LEU A 42 -3.54 -7.85 6.49
C LEU A 42 -5.01 -7.81 6.92
N GLY A 43 -5.40 -6.75 7.63
CA GLY A 43 -6.80 -6.39 7.80
C GLY A 43 -7.42 -5.92 6.48
N PRO A 44 -8.61 -5.29 6.52
CA PRO A 44 -9.20 -4.66 5.35
C PRO A 44 -8.20 -3.68 4.69
N LEU A 45 -8.19 -3.63 3.36
CA LEU A 45 -7.32 -2.71 2.60
C LEU A 45 -7.88 -1.30 2.51
N PHE A 46 -8.66 -0.91 3.51
CA PHE A 46 -9.18 0.42 3.79
C PHE A 46 -9.31 0.56 5.32
N PRO A 47 -9.22 1.79 5.88
CA PRO A 47 -9.29 1.99 7.31
C PRO A 47 -10.73 1.87 7.83
N ALA A 48 -10.89 1.30 9.03
CA ALA A 48 -12.19 1.24 9.70
C ALA A 48 -12.68 2.61 10.21
N SER A 49 -11.77 3.59 10.33
CA SER A 49 -12.07 4.95 10.75
C SER A 49 -11.16 5.94 10.04
N ALA A 50 -11.63 7.18 9.85
CA ALA A 50 -10.86 8.23 9.21
C ALA A 50 -9.45 8.36 9.84
N PRO A 51 -8.36 8.23 9.05
CA PRO A 51 -7.02 8.37 9.57
C PRO A 51 -6.72 9.76 10.10
N SER A 52 -5.98 9.83 11.19
CA SER A 52 -5.51 11.08 11.80
C SER A 52 -4.15 11.48 11.24
N ILE A 53 -4.11 12.55 10.43
CA ILE A 53 -2.86 13.11 9.90
C ILE A 53 -1.91 13.53 11.04
N GLU A 54 -2.44 14.09 12.12
CA GLU A 54 -1.66 14.51 13.29
C GLU A 54 -0.98 13.31 13.98
N ASN A 55 -1.73 12.23 14.22
CA ASN A 55 -1.16 11.00 14.79
C ASN A 55 -0.16 10.36 13.82
N GLY A 56 -0.47 10.37 12.53
CA GLY A 56 0.41 9.90 11.46
C GLY A 56 1.75 10.64 11.44
N ALA A 57 1.73 11.97 11.61
CA ALA A 57 2.93 12.79 11.70
C ALA A 57 3.82 12.42 12.89
N GLN A 58 3.21 12.21 14.06
CA GLN A 58 3.93 11.79 15.27
C GLN A 58 4.57 10.40 15.09
N ILE A 59 3.83 9.45 14.52
CA ILE A 59 4.33 8.12 14.21
C ILE A 59 5.47 8.19 13.19
N TYR A 60 5.30 8.98 12.13
CA TYR A 60 6.30 9.15 11.08
C TYR A 60 7.61 9.68 11.65
N ALA A 61 7.56 10.75 12.44
CA ALA A 61 8.73 11.34 13.09
C ALA A 61 9.44 10.30 13.99
N ALA A 62 8.67 9.52 14.75
CA ALA A 62 9.23 8.55 15.69
C ALA A 62 9.76 7.26 15.05
N LYS A 63 9.21 6.82 13.90
CA LYS A 63 9.43 5.47 13.36
C LYS A 63 9.88 5.41 11.92
N CYS A 64 9.73 6.49 11.14
CA CYS A 64 9.97 6.49 9.69
C CYS A 64 11.06 7.48 9.27
N ALA A 65 11.11 8.66 9.90
CA ALA A 65 11.97 9.77 9.51
C ALA A 65 13.48 9.45 9.56
N ALA A 66 13.91 8.58 10.49
CA ALA A 66 15.31 8.17 10.58
C ALA A 66 15.86 7.55 9.27
N CYS A 67 15.00 6.85 8.52
CA CYS A 67 15.34 6.29 7.20
C CYS A 67 14.83 7.16 6.04
N HIS A 68 13.58 7.61 6.11
CA HIS A 68 12.93 8.32 5.00
C HIS A 68 13.19 9.84 4.97
N GLY A 69 13.77 10.41 6.02
CA GLY A 69 13.94 11.86 6.20
C GLY A 69 12.64 12.56 6.63
N ASP A 70 12.74 13.74 7.23
CA ASP A 70 11.57 14.49 7.75
C ASP A 70 10.57 14.86 6.64
N THR A 71 11.08 15.14 5.43
CA THR A 71 10.29 15.45 4.25
C THR A 71 10.06 14.24 3.34
N GLY A 72 10.42 13.03 3.79
CA GLY A 72 10.24 11.81 3.01
C GLY A 72 11.09 11.70 1.76
N LEU A 73 12.24 12.39 1.67
CA LEU A 73 13.10 12.37 0.47
C LEU A 73 14.09 11.19 0.44
N GLY A 74 14.01 10.27 1.40
CA GLY A 74 14.92 9.13 1.51
C GLY A 74 16.31 9.53 1.98
N ASP A 75 16.44 10.67 2.65
CA ASP A 75 17.70 11.29 3.07
C ASP A 75 17.94 11.24 4.59
N GLY A 76 17.18 10.41 5.30
CA GLY A 76 17.35 10.15 6.72
C GLY A 76 18.74 9.58 7.06
N PRO A 77 19.30 9.90 8.25
CA PRO A 77 20.66 9.53 8.63
C PRO A 77 20.89 8.00 8.65
N ASP A 78 19.88 7.22 9.03
CA ASP A 78 19.98 5.75 9.06
C ASP A 78 19.81 5.17 7.65
N GLY A 79 18.94 5.79 6.84
CA GLY A 79 18.69 5.39 5.46
C GLY A 79 19.96 5.46 4.58
N LYS A 80 20.83 6.45 4.84
CA LYS A 80 22.12 6.62 4.13
C LYS A 80 23.13 5.51 4.41
N GLN A 81 22.95 4.75 5.49
CA GLN A 81 23.84 3.65 5.88
C GLN A 81 23.40 2.31 5.27
N LEU A 82 22.20 2.25 4.69
CA LEU A 82 21.68 1.02 4.09
C LEU A 82 22.36 0.73 2.74
N PRO A 83 22.55 -0.56 2.39
CA PRO A 83 23.07 -0.96 1.08
C PRO A 83 22.04 -0.76 -0.05
N VAL A 84 20.84 -0.30 0.27
CA VAL A 84 19.73 -0.06 -0.65
C VAL A 84 19.27 1.40 -0.54
N ARG A 85 18.87 1.98 -1.67
CA ARG A 85 18.26 3.33 -1.67
C ARG A 85 16.88 3.27 -1.01
N VAL A 86 16.67 4.13 -0.01
CA VAL A 86 15.36 4.40 0.59
C VAL A 86 14.51 5.21 -0.40
N PRO A 87 13.24 4.82 -0.67
CA PRO A 87 12.36 5.56 -1.56
C PRO A 87 12.06 6.98 -1.05
N ALA A 88 12.02 7.94 -1.98
CA ALA A 88 11.66 9.32 -1.73
C ALA A 88 10.14 9.51 -1.77
N LEU A 89 9.45 9.04 -0.73
CA LEU A 89 8.00 9.09 -0.57
C LEU A 89 7.39 10.49 -0.70
N GLY A 90 8.15 11.54 -0.34
CA GLY A 90 7.72 12.93 -0.43
C GLY A 90 7.81 13.54 -1.84
N LEU A 91 8.35 12.81 -2.82
CA LEU A 91 8.32 13.24 -4.22
C LEU A 91 6.98 12.87 -4.85
N ALA A 92 6.40 13.82 -5.58
CA ALA A 92 5.13 13.63 -6.28
C ALA A 92 5.13 12.38 -7.17
N GLU A 93 6.19 12.13 -7.94
CA GLU A 93 6.29 10.94 -8.79
C GLU A 93 6.18 9.61 -8.01
N SER A 94 6.73 9.56 -6.80
CA SER A 94 6.67 8.37 -5.94
C SER A 94 5.32 8.22 -5.27
N ALA A 95 4.74 9.31 -4.78
CA ALA A 95 3.44 9.29 -4.12
C ALA A 95 2.29 9.03 -5.11
N GLN A 96 2.32 9.69 -6.27
CA GLN A 96 1.23 9.64 -7.25
C GLN A 96 1.06 8.27 -7.91
N SER A 97 2.15 7.51 -8.02
CA SER A 97 2.16 6.17 -8.62
C SER A 97 1.70 5.07 -7.66
N ALA A 98 1.51 5.38 -6.38
CA ALA A 98 1.10 4.41 -5.37
C ALA A 98 -0.31 4.66 -4.84
N SER A 99 -1.00 3.58 -4.45
CA SER A 99 -2.28 3.66 -3.76
C SER A 99 -2.13 3.52 -2.24
N PRO A 100 -3.04 4.09 -1.44
CA PRO A 100 -3.02 3.94 0.03
C PRO A 100 -2.92 2.50 0.47
N ALA A 101 -3.68 1.59 -0.16
CA ALA A 101 -3.64 0.17 0.14
C ALA A 101 -2.27 -0.47 -0.16
N GLN A 102 -1.55 -0.02 -1.20
CA GLN A 102 -0.20 -0.51 -1.48
C GLN A 102 0.78 -0.08 -0.37
N TRP A 103 0.77 1.19 0.04
CA TRP A 103 1.64 1.65 1.12
C TRP A 103 1.27 1.03 2.48
N PHE A 104 -0.03 0.83 2.75
CA PHE A 104 -0.49 0.11 3.95
C PHE A 104 0.06 -1.31 4.02
N LYS A 105 0.08 -2.04 2.90
CA LYS A 105 0.70 -3.38 2.85
C LYS A 105 2.19 -3.32 3.16
N VAL A 106 2.91 -2.38 2.56
CA VAL A 106 4.36 -2.19 2.79
C VAL A 106 4.65 -1.86 4.25
N VAL A 107 3.88 -0.97 4.89
CA VAL A 107 4.05 -0.66 6.31
C VAL A 107 3.70 -1.86 7.19
N SER A 108 2.65 -2.61 6.85
CA SER A 108 2.21 -3.77 7.64
C SER A 108 3.18 -4.94 7.58
N GLN A 109 3.66 -5.27 6.38
CA GLN A 109 4.45 -6.49 6.12
C GLN A 109 5.95 -6.20 6.02
N GLY A 110 6.33 -4.93 5.88
CA GLY A 110 7.70 -4.54 5.61
C GLY A 110 8.17 -4.98 4.23
N ASN A 111 9.45 -4.75 3.98
CA ASN A 111 10.22 -5.33 2.90
C ASN A 111 11.64 -5.56 3.44
N ILE A 112 11.87 -6.72 4.05
CA ILE A 112 13.13 -7.06 4.74
C ILE A 112 14.31 -7.06 3.77
N GLU A 113 14.11 -7.50 2.53
CA GLU A 113 15.15 -7.45 1.48
C GLU A 113 15.59 -6.01 1.16
N ARG A 114 14.72 -5.03 1.44
CA ARG A 114 15.00 -3.60 1.33
C ARG A 114 15.17 -2.90 2.68
N ALA A 115 15.51 -3.66 3.72
CA ALA A 115 15.78 -3.18 5.06
C ALA A 115 14.64 -2.36 5.71
N MET A 116 13.39 -2.63 5.31
CA MET A 116 12.21 -2.06 5.94
C MET A 116 11.51 -3.14 6.77
N PRO A 117 11.60 -3.12 8.11
CA PRO A 117 10.93 -4.12 8.95
C PRO A 117 9.40 -3.95 8.91
N PRO A 118 8.63 -5.02 9.19
CA PRO A 118 7.19 -4.89 9.41
C PRO A 118 6.90 -4.07 10.66
N PHE A 119 5.98 -3.11 10.57
CA PHE A 119 5.59 -2.26 11.71
C PHE A 119 4.51 -2.94 12.55
N ILE A 120 4.81 -4.13 13.07
CA ILE A 120 3.91 -4.95 13.89
C ILE A 120 3.59 -4.30 15.25
N SER A 121 4.44 -3.37 15.69
CA SER A 121 4.24 -2.58 16.92
C SER A 121 3.12 -1.54 16.80
N LEU A 122 2.60 -1.30 15.60
CA LEU A 122 1.49 -0.39 15.34
C LEU A 122 0.18 -1.17 15.18
N THR A 123 -0.93 -0.56 15.60
CA THR A 123 -2.28 -1.04 15.26
C THR A 123 -2.58 -0.76 13.78
N ASP A 124 -3.61 -1.40 13.21
CA ASP A 124 -4.05 -1.10 11.83
C ASP A 124 -4.38 0.38 11.65
N GLN A 125 -5.09 0.99 12.61
CA GLN A 125 -5.41 2.42 12.55
C GLN A 125 -4.15 3.28 12.54
N GLN A 126 -3.16 2.99 13.38
CA GLN A 126 -1.89 3.71 13.40
C GLN A 126 -1.10 3.55 12.09
N ARG A 127 -1.16 2.38 11.46
CA ARG A 127 -0.57 2.16 10.13
C ARG A 127 -1.29 2.97 9.05
N TRP A 128 -2.61 3.08 9.12
CA TRP A 128 -3.38 3.95 8.22
C TRP A 128 -3.06 5.43 8.44
N ASP A 129 -2.95 5.87 9.69
CA ASP A 129 -2.59 7.24 10.07
C ASP A 129 -1.25 7.66 9.45
N VAL A 130 -0.20 6.82 9.63
CA VAL A 130 1.13 7.12 9.06
C VAL A 130 1.16 7.05 7.53
N VAL A 131 0.39 6.16 6.91
CA VAL A 131 0.26 6.10 5.44
C VAL A 131 -0.39 7.37 4.91
N SER A 132 -1.48 7.83 5.54
CA SER A 132 -2.16 9.07 5.16
C SER A 132 -1.26 10.29 5.32
N TYR A 133 -0.49 10.39 6.41
CA TYR A 133 0.50 11.44 6.58
C TYR A 133 1.58 11.37 5.50
N ALA A 134 2.20 10.21 5.29
CA ALA A 134 3.28 10.05 4.31
C ALA A 134 2.83 10.44 2.90
N MET A 135 1.59 10.10 2.51
CA MET A 135 1.03 10.47 1.21
C MET A 135 0.81 11.97 1.07
N SER A 136 0.57 12.69 2.17
CA SER A 136 0.39 14.13 2.17
C SER A 136 1.69 14.93 1.99
N LEU A 137 2.86 14.31 2.21
CA LEU A 137 4.17 15.01 2.20
C LEU A 137 4.49 15.72 0.88
N HIS A 138 3.95 15.23 -0.23
CA HIS A 138 4.17 15.81 -1.55
C HIS A 138 3.14 16.89 -1.95
N ILE A 139 2.12 17.12 -1.12
CA ILE A 139 0.97 17.97 -1.41
C ILE A 139 1.04 19.25 -0.58
N THR A 140 0.87 20.40 -1.24
CA THR A 140 0.75 21.69 -0.56
C THR A 140 -0.71 22.05 -0.26
N PRO A 141 -0.97 22.87 0.78
CA PRO A 141 -2.31 23.40 1.02
C PRO A 141 -2.90 24.17 -0.17
N GLY A 142 -2.06 24.84 -0.95
CA GLY A 142 -2.46 25.56 -2.17
C GLY A 142 -2.98 24.61 -3.25
N GLN A 143 -2.33 23.45 -3.46
CA GLN A 143 -2.81 22.43 -4.38
C GLN A 143 -4.17 21.85 -3.94
N ILE A 144 -4.34 21.57 -2.64
CA ILE A 144 -5.63 21.08 -2.11
C ILE A 144 -6.73 22.11 -2.36
N ALA A 145 -6.48 23.39 -2.05
CA ALA A 145 -7.45 24.46 -2.26
C ALA A 145 -7.82 24.61 -3.75
N ARG A 146 -6.82 24.59 -4.64
CA ARG A 146 -7.05 24.66 -6.09
C ARG A 146 -7.88 23.47 -6.58
N GLY A 147 -7.50 22.26 -6.16
CA GLY A 147 -8.19 21.02 -6.48
C GLY A 147 -9.64 21.01 -6.03
N LYS A 148 -9.90 21.46 -4.79
CA LYS A 148 -11.25 21.60 -4.24
C LYS A 148 -12.12 22.49 -5.12
N SER A 149 -11.66 23.70 -5.45
CA SER A 149 -12.44 24.63 -6.27
C SER A 149 -12.75 24.07 -7.66
N LEU A 150 -11.77 23.41 -8.30
CA LEU A 150 -11.97 22.76 -9.60
C LEU A 150 -12.96 21.59 -9.51
N PHE A 151 -12.84 20.76 -8.47
CA PHE A 151 -13.72 19.62 -8.25
C PHE A 151 -15.17 20.07 -8.02
N GLU A 152 -15.40 21.01 -7.10
CA GLU A 152 -16.75 21.50 -6.76
C GLU A 152 -17.43 22.21 -7.95
N ALA A 153 -16.64 22.88 -8.78
CA ALA A 153 -17.17 23.56 -9.97
C ALA A 153 -17.57 22.58 -11.09
N ASN A 154 -16.87 21.45 -11.25
CA ASN A 154 -16.98 20.59 -12.43
C ASN A 154 -17.55 19.19 -12.17
N CYS A 155 -17.52 18.69 -10.93
CA CYS A 155 -18.00 17.35 -10.56
C CYS A 155 -19.26 17.41 -9.68
N ARG A 156 -20.27 18.18 -10.08
CA ARG A 156 -21.51 18.35 -9.28
C ARG A 156 -22.28 17.03 -9.09
N ASP A 157 -22.35 16.20 -10.12
CA ASP A 157 -23.13 14.95 -10.11
C ASP A 157 -22.28 13.70 -9.79
N CYS A 158 -20.97 13.86 -9.55
CA CYS A 158 -20.06 12.74 -9.29
C CYS A 158 -19.42 12.75 -7.89
N GLN A 159 -19.79 13.68 -6.99
CA GLN A 159 -19.19 13.77 -5.65
C GLN A 159 -19.32 12.47 -4.84
N ASN A 160 -20.50 11.85 -4.89
CA ASN A 160 -20.79 10.59 -4.22
C ASN A 160 -20.08 9.37 -4.85
N LYS A 161 -19.42 9.53 -6.00
CA LYS A 161 -18.67 8.44 -6.66
C LYS A 161 -17.28 8.23 -6.07
N PHE A 162 -16.82 9.16 -5.23
CA PHE A 162 -15.52 9.13 -4.57
C PHE A 162 -15.61 8.85 -3.05
N THR A 163 -16.71 8.26 -2.59
CA THR A 163 -16.95 7.98 -1.15
C THR A 163 -16.74 6.50 -0.77
N ASP A 164 -16.55 5.61 -1.75
CA ASP A 164 -16.25 4.20 -1.49
C ASP A 164 -14.79 4.05 -1.03
N GLN A 165 -14.61 3.76 0.27
CA GLN A 165 -13.29 3.73 0.90
C GLN A 165 -12.39 2.62 0.35
N GLU A 166 -12.95 1.44 0.04
CA GLU A 166 -12.19 0.33 -0.51
C GLU A 166 -11.66 0.67 -1.90
N LYS A 167 -12.53 1.22 -2.75
CA LYS A 167 -12.15 1.68 -4.08
C LYS A 167 -11.11 2.80 -3.99
N MET A 168 -11.36 3.83 -3.18
CA MET A 168 -10.45 4.97 -3.06
C MET A 168 -9.09 4.59 -2.45
N ALA A 169 -9.05 3.62 -1.52
CA ALA A 169 -7.81 3.07 -1.00
C ALA A 169 -7.01 2.29 -2.05
N SER A 170 -7.70 1.65 -3.00
CA SER A 170 -7.06 0.86 -4.06
C SER A 170 -6.50 1.69 -5.21
N LEU A 171 -7.04 2.89 -5.46
CA LEU A 171 -6.64 3.77 -6.55
C LEU A 171 -5.42 4.60 -6.18
N SER A 172 -4.45 4.72 -7.09
CA SER A 172 -3.36 5.70 -7.02
C SER A 172 -3.84 7.10 -7.43
N GLU A 173 -3.06 8.16 -7.16
CA GLU A 173 -3.43 9.48 -7.70
C GLU A 173 -3.30 9.52 -9.23
N ALA A 174 -2.39 8.74 -9.82
CA ALA A 174 -2.33 8.56 -11.27
C ALA A 174 -3.60 7.91 -11.84
N ASP A 175 -4.24 7.01 -11.08
CA ASP A 175 -5.57 6.50 -11.44
C ASP A 175 -6.64 7.59 -11.38
N LEU A 176 -6.64 8.37 -10.30
CA LEU A 176 -7.58 9.49 -10.13
C LEU A 176 -7.39 10.51 -11.25
N PHE A 177 -6.16 10.87 -11.59
CA PHE A 177 -5.81 11.74 -12.70
C PHE A 177 -6.46 11.27 -14.01
N ARG A 178 -6.33 9.97 -14.33
CA ARG A 178 -6.93 9.39 -15.52
C ARG A 178 -8.46 9.45 -15.49
N ILE A 179 -9.07 9.16 -14.33
CA ILE A 179 -10.53 9.24 -14.15
C ILE A 179 -11.01 10.68 -14.35
N ILE A 180 -10.29 11.68 -13.84
CA ILE A 180 -10.63 13.09 -14.01
C ILE A 180 -10.62 13.48 -15.49
N LYS A 181 -9.55 13.11 -16.23
CA LYS A 181 -9.36 13.47 -17.64
C LYS A 181 -10.26 12.69 -18.60
N ASN A 182 -10.41 11.39 -18.39
CA ASN A 182 -10.97 10.46 -19.37
C ASN A 182 -12.27 9.80 -18.91
N GLY A 183 -12.62 9.92 -17.63
CA GLY A 183 -13.72 9.18 -17.03
C GLY A 183 -13.43 7.68 -16.91
N ASN A 184 -14.43 6.95 -16.46
CA ASN A 184 -14.50 5.49 -16.45
C ASN A 184 -15.98 5.04 -16.54
N ALA A 185 -16.26 3.77 -16.23
CA ALA A 185 -17.62 3.23 -16.26
C ALA A 185 -18.59 3.91 -15.26
N ASP A 186 -18.08 4.46 -14.16
CA ASP A 186 -18.89 5.00 -13.05
C ASP A 186 -18.92 6.53 -12.99
N VAL A 187 -17.90 7.18 -13.57
CA VAL A 187 -17.64 8.63 -13.48
C VAL A 187 -17.35 9.16 -14.88
N ALA A 188 -18.20 10.06 -15.36
CA ALA A 188 -17.94 10.79 -16.60
C ALA A 188 -16.71 11.69 -16.44
N ALA A 189 -15.96 11.88 -17.52
CA ALA A 189 -14.83 12.81 -17.53
C ALA A 189 -15.30 14.23 -17.19
N PHE A 190 -14.65 14.88 -16.23
CA PHE A 190 -15.02 16.23 -15.79
C PHE A 190 -13.84 17.22 -15.79
N GLY A 191 -12.63 16.74 -16.13
CA GLY A 191 -11.42 17.54 -16.25
C GLY A 191 -10.75 17.47 -17.61
N THR A 192 -11.52 17.20 -18.68
CA THR A 192 -10.99 17.11 -20.06
C THR A 192 -10.23 18.37 -20.49
N ASN A 193 -10.64 19.54 -19.98
CA ASN A 193 -10.04 20.84 -20.28
C ASN A 193 -9.01 21.30 -19.24
N PHE A 194 -8.76 20.52 -18.18
CA PHE A 194 -7.79 20.90 -17.17
C PHE A 194 -6.37 20.74 -17.72
N THR A 195 -5.46 21.61 -17.31
CA THR A 195 -4.02 21.36 -17.40
C THR A 195 -3.63 20.17 -16.53
N ASP A 196 -2.43 19.64 -16.72
CA ASP A 196 -1.95 18.53 -15.89
C ASP A 196 -1.76 18.96 -14.43
N GLU A 197 -1.27 20.18 -14.19
CA GLU A 197 -1.17 20.76 -12.85
C GLU A 197 -2.54 20.84 -12.15
N GLU A 198 -3.57 21.31 -12.86
CA GLU A 198 -4.93 21.37 -12.33
C GLU A 198 -5.51 19.98 -12.06
N THR A 199 -5.21 19.01 -12.92
CA THR A 199 -5.67 17.63 -12.75
C THR A 199 -5.00 16.98 -11.54
N TRP A 200 -3.71 17.19 -11.33
CA TRP A 200 -3.00 16.74 -10.14
C TRP A 200 -3.52 17.42 -8.88
N ALA A 201 -3.85 18.71 -8.92
CA ALA A 201 -4.47 19.41 -7.80
C ALA A 201 -5.82 18.77 -7.42
N VAL A 202 -6.66 18.42 -8.40
CA VAL A 202 -7.93 17.71 -8.17
C VAL A 202 -7.71 16.31 -7.60
N ALA A 203 -6.73 15.56 -8.12
CA ALA A 203 -6.38 14.24 -7.59
C ALA A 203 -5.90 14.32 -6.12
N ALA A 204 -5.06 15.30 -5.81
CA ALA A 204 -4.61 15.58 -4.44
C ALA A 204 -5.79 15.93 -3.51
N TYR A 205 -6.74 16.75 -3.97
CA TYR A 205 -7.96 17.02 -3.20
C TYR A 205 -8.80 15.75 -2.97
N LEU A 206 -9.04 14.95 -4.01
CA LEU A 206 -9.74 13.66 -3.88
C LEU A 206 -9.03 12.71 -2.90
N ARG A 207 -7.70 12.78 -2.79
CA ARG A 207 -6.95 12.02 -1.79
C ARG A 207 -7.32 12.43 -0.36
N THR A 208 -7.55 13.72 -0.11
CA THR A 208 -8.01 14.20 1.20
C THR A 208 -9.42 13.69 1.56
N LEU A 209 -10.23 13.35 0.55
CA LEU A 209 -11.58 12.80 0.74
C LEU A 209 -11.61 11.28 0.89
N THR A 210 -10.54 10.57 0.48
CA THR A 210 -10.48 9.09 0.40
C THR A 210 -10.92 8.40 1.71
N PHE A 211 -10.65 9.04 2.85
CA PHE A 211 -11.02 8.52 4.17
C PHE A 211 -11.73 9.56 5.04
N ALA A 212 -12.17 10.67 4.46
CA ALA A 212 -13.04 11.59 5.17
C ALA A 212 -14.36 10.87 5.49
N PRO A 213 -14.98 11.11 6.66
CA PRO A 213 -16.36 10.70 6.87
C PRO A 213 -17.22 11.19 5.69
N PRO A 214 -18.17 10.37 5.19
CA PRO A 214 -19.09 10.85 4.16
C PRO A 214 -19.68 12.19 4.62
N ALA A 215 -19.66 13.18 3.74
CA ALA A 215 -20.29 14.47 4.05
C ALA A 215 -21.70 14.18 4.57
N ALA A 216 -22.01 14.65 5.77
CA ALA A 216 -23.36 14.54 6.30
C ALA A 216 -24.30 15.12 5.23
N ALA A 217 -25.30 14.33 4.81
CA ALA A 217 -26.31 14.81 3.89
C ALA A 217 -26.83 16.16 4.42
N GLY A 218 -26.69 17.20 3.59
CA GLY A 218 -26.58 18.58 4.03
C GLY A 218 -27.58 19.03 5.07
N SER A 219 -27.11 19.87 5.99
CA SER A 219 -27.93 20.96 6.51
C SER A 219 -27.51 22.24 5.80
N GLU A 220 -28.44 22.73 4.98
CA GLU A 220 -28.60 24.08 4.41
C GLU A 220 -27.99 24.36 3.04
#